data_AF-A0A2E2MD32-F1
#
_entry.id   AF-A0A2E2MD32-F1
#
_cell.length_a   1.000
_cell.length_b   1.000
_cell.length_c   1.000
_cell.angle_alpha   90.00
_cell.angle_beta   90.00
_cell.angle_gamma   90.00
#
_symmetry.space_group_name_H-M   'P 1'
#
loop_
_entity.id
_entity.type
_entity.pdbx_description
1 polymer ?
#
loop_
_entity_poly.entity_id
_entity_poly.type
_entity_poly.pdbx_seq_one_letter_code
_entity_poly.pdbx_strand_id
1 'polypeptide(L)'
;MDLKQHLLRQMAFSRATFGTGSRTNGVVDHIRKELEEVQESHGCPSEWVDVVILGLDGLTRSLSFVIEDQDEVADEACRMIVDKQSRNERRDWPDWRTADPDKAIEHDRSAE
;
A
#
# COMPACT_ATOMS: atom_id res chain seq x y z
N MET A 1 -9.97 10.46 -10.46
CA MET A 1 -10.32 9.08 -10.04
C MET A 1 -10.92 9.15 -8.66
N ASP A 2 -11.99 8.43 -8.41
CA ASP A 2 -12.49 8.20 -7.06
C ASP A 2 -11.82 6.93 -6.53
N LEU A 3 -10.99 7.05 -5.49
CA LEU A 3 -10.22 5.94 -4.93
C LEU A 3 -11.15 4.87 -4.33
N LYS A 4 -12.24 5.26 -3.67
CA LYS A 4 -13.21 4.33 -3.09
C LYS A 4 -13.79 3.43 -4.18
N GLN A 5 -14.24 4.04 -5.27
CA GLN A 5 -14.79 3.30 -6.42
C GLN A 5 -13.75 2.42 -7.12
N HIS A 6 -12.49 2.86 -7.16
CA HIS A 6 -11.41 2.03 -7.66
C HIS A 6 -11.17 0.80 -6.77
N LEU A 7 -11.13 0.96 -5.45
CA LEU A 7 -10.95 -0.13 -4.49
C LEU A 7 -12.08 -1.16 -4.56
N LEU A 8 -13.33 -0.71 -4.65
CA LEU A 8 -14.48 -1.61 -4.82
C LEU A 8 -14.34 -2.51 -6.05
N ARG A 9 -13.94 -1.92 -7.18
CA ARG A 9 -13.69 -2.67 -8.43
C ARG A 9 -12.51 -3.63 -8.28
N GLN A 10 -11.44 -3.19 -7.63
CA GLN A 10 -10.25 -3.99 -7.40
C GLN A 10 -10.54 -5.20 -6.50
N MET A 11 -11.25 -4.99 -5.39
CA MET A 11 -11.66 -6.05 -4.45
C MET A 11 -12.55 -7.09 -5.13
N ALA A 12 -13.50 -6.65 -5.96
CA ALA A 12 -14.35 -7.54 -6.74
C ALA A 12 -13.53 -8.41 -7.71
N PHE A 13 -12.60 -7.80 -8.45
CA PHE A 13 -11.69 -8.52 -9.34
C PHE A 13 -10.79 -9.49 -8.57
N SER A 14 -10.15 -9.03 -7.49
CA SER A 14 -9.23 -9.82 -6.68
C SER A 14 -9.89 -11.07 -6.10
N ARG A 15 -11.12 -10.94 -5.59
CA ARG A 15 -11.91 -12.08 -5.10
C ARG A 15 -12.28 -13.06 -6.21
N ALA A 16 -12.66 -12.56 -7.38
CA ALA A 16 -13.04 -13.39 -8.53
C ALA A 16 -11.85 -14.16 -9.11
N THR A 17 -10.67 -13.54 -9.15
CA THR A 17 -9.47 -14.09 -9.79
C THR A 17 -8.61 -14.93 -8.84
N PHE A 18 -8.43 -14.47 -7.59
CA PHE A 18 -7.49 -15.06 -6.63
C PHE A 18 -8.18 -15.72 -5.41
N GLY A 19 -9.51 -15.71 -5.38
CA GLY A 19 -10.32 -16.30 -4.32
C GLY A 19 -10.40 -15.43 -3.06
N THR A 20 -11.02 -15.98 -2.00
CA THR A 20 -11.31 -15.28 -0.73
C THR A 20 -10.15 -15.40 0.29
N GLY A 21 -10.31 -14.76 1.47
CA GLY A 21 -9.36 -14.83 2.59
C GLY A 21 -8.25 -13.78 2.54
N SER A 22 -7.43 -13.67 3.59
CA SER A 22 -6.43 -12.59 3.72
C SER A 22 -5.31 -12.68 2.68
N ARG A 23 -4.88 -13.89 2.29
CA ARG A 23 -3.76 -14.15 1.34
C ARG A 23 -2.47 -13.39 1.67
N THR A 24 -2.28 -12.95 2.92
CA THR A 24 -1.19 -12.06 3.34
C THR A 24 0.18 -12.51 2.85
N ASN A 25 0.53 -13.79 3.05
CA ASN A 25 1.83 -14.30 2.63
C ASN A 25 2.00 -14.30 1.09
N GLY A 26 0.93 -14.55 0.34
CA GLY A 26 0.96 -14.50 -1.13
C GLY A 26 1.11 -13.08 -1.66
N VAL A 27 0.39 -12.11 -1.07
CA VAL A 27 0.51 -10.69 -1.43
C VAL A 27 1.91 -10.17 -1.11
N VAL A 28 2.45 -10.51 0.07
CA VAL A 28 3.81 -10.11 0.47
C VAL A 28 4.87 -10.77 -0.42
N ASP A 29 4.73 -12.04 -0.78
CA ASP A 29 5.61 -12.71 -1.76
C ASP A 29 5.60 -11.99 -3.11
N HIS A 30 4.42 -11.60 -3.59
CA HIS A 30 4.27 -10.90 -4.86
C HIS A 30 4.91 -9.52 -4.83
N ILE A 31 4.66 -8.72 -3.77
CA ILE A 31 5.27 -7.40 -3.61
C ILE A 31 6.81 -7.48 -3.64
N ARG A 32 7.41 -8.54 -3.10
CA ARG A 32 8.87 -8.72 -3.17
C ARG A 32 9.36 -8.89 -4.60
N LYS A 33 8.65 -9.68 -5.42
CA LYS A 33 8.97 -9.85 -6.85
C LYS A 33 8.83 -8.55 -7.61
N GLU A 34 7.73 -7.83 -7.41
CA GLU A 34 7.52 -6.53 -8.08
C GLU A 34 8.61 -5.50 -7.69
N LEU A 35 9.13 -5.55 -6.46
CA LEU A 35 10.25 -4.69 -6.07
C LEU A 35 11.57 -5.08 -6.76
N GLU A 36 11.79 -6.36 -7.08
CA GLU A 36 12.90 -6.81 -7.93
C GLU A 36 12.71 -6.26 -9.35
N GLU A 37 11.51 -6.35 -9.91
CA GLU A 37 11.17 -5.82 -11.25
C GLU A 37 11.32 -4.29 -11.34
N VAL A 38 10.96 -3.54 -10.28
CA VAL A 38 11.25 -2.10 -10.14
C VAL A 38 12.76 -1.82 -10.25
N GLN A 39 13.59 -2.64 -9.61
CA GLN A 39 15.05 -2.46 -9.65
C GLN A 39 15.62 -2.78 -11.03
N GLU A 40 15.21 -3.91 -11.61
CA GLU A 40 15.65 -4.35 -12.94
C GLU A 40 15.22 -3.39 -14.05
N SER A 41 14.05 -2.77 -13.92
CA SER A 41 13.52 -1.79 -14.86
C SER A 41 14.06 -0.37 -14.65
N HIS A 42 14.97 -0.16 -13.70
CA HIS A 42 15.48 1.15 -13.31
C HIS A 42 14.38 2.14 -12.87
N GLY A 43 13.36 1.62 -12.17
CA GLY A 43 12.29 2.43 -11.59
C GLY A 43 11.16 2.76 -12.58
N CYS A 44 10.86 1.88 -13.53
CA CYS A 44 9.80 2.10 -14.50
C CYS A 44 8.45 2.37 -13.79
N PRO A 45 7.66 3.37 -14.22
CA PRO A 45 6.37 3.65 -13.60
C PRO A 45 5.36 2.49 -13.63
N SER A 46 5.45 1.56 -14.60
CA SER A 46 4.57 0.37 -14.65
C SER A 46 4.77 -0.50 -13.42
N GLU A 47 6.01 -0.84 -13.09
CA GLU A 47 6.31 -1.75 -11.97
C GLU A 47 5.90 -1.12 -10.62
N TRP A 48 6.01 0.21 -10.49
CA TRP A 48 5.47 0.91 -9.33
C TRP A 48 3.94 0.82 -9.23
N VAL A 49 3.23 0.81 -10.35
CA VAL A 49 1.77 0.61 -10.36
C VAL A 49 1.42 -0.79 -9.87
N ASP A 50 2.21 -1.81 -10.20
CA ASP A 50 2.00 -3.17 -9.71
C ASP A 50 2.18 -3.25 -8.18
N VAL A 51 3.22 -2.60 -7.63
CA VAL A 51 3.39 -2.45 -6.17
C VAL A 51 2.20 -1.72 -5.53
N VAL A 52 1.69 -0.66 -6.14
CA VAL A 52 0.51 0.08 -5.63
C VAL A 52 -0.72 -0.81 -5.61
N ILE A 53 -1.00 -1.54 -6.70
CA ILE A 53 -2.13 -2.45 -6.80
C ILE A 53 -2.05 -3.53 -5.73
N LEU A 54 -0.89 -4.17 -5.55
CA LEU A 54 -0.71 -5.21 -4.53
C LEU A 54 -0.79 -4.66 -3.11
N GLY A 55 -0.27 -3.45 -2.86
CA GLY A 55 -0.40 -2.77 -1.57
C GLY A 55 -1.86 -2.50 -1.20
N LEU A 56 -2.67 -2.03 -2.15
CA LEU A 56 -4.10 -1.80 -1.95
C LEU A 56 -4.88 -3.13 -1.78
N ASP A 57 -4.52 -4.18 -2.51
CA ASP A 57 -5.10 -5.52 -2.32
C ASP A 57 -4.78 -6.05 -0.91
N GLY A 58 -3.53 -5.96 -0.47
CA GLY A 58 -3.14 -6.36 0.88
C GLY A 58 -3.91 -5.64 1.98
N LEU A 59 -4.05 -4.31 1.84
CA LEU A 59 -4.81 -3.48 2.79
C LEU A 59 -6.29 -3.89 2.83
N THR A 60 -6.96 -3.94 1.68
CA THR A 60 -8.41 -4.24 1.61
C THR A 60 -8.73 -5.67 2.02
N ARG A 61 -7.87 -6.65 1.74
CA ARG A 61 -8.03 -8.04 2.22
C ARG A 61 -7.84 -8.15 3.73
N SER A 62 -6.92 -7.40 4.32
CA SER A 62 -6.74 -7.34 5.77
C SER A 62 -7.97 -6.76 6.45
N LEU A 63 -8.53 -5.68 5.91
CA LEU A 63 -9.75 -5.05 6.42
C LEU A 63 -10.97 -5.94 6.26
N SER A 64 -11.11 -6.61 5.11
CA SER A 64 -12.22 -7.55 4.85
C SER A 64 -12.24 -8.77 5.78
N PHE A 65 -11.20 -8.99 6.58
CA PHE A 65 -11.21 -10.01 7.63
C PHE A 65 -11.98 -9.59 8.87
N VAL A 66 -12.11 -8.27 9.11
CA VAL A 66 -12.75 -7.70 10.30
C VAL A 66 -13.98 -6.84 9.98
N ILE A 67 -14.16 -6.43 8.72
CA ILE A 67 -15.31 -5.68 8.21
C ILE A 67 -16.02 -6.52 7.15
N GLU A 68 -17.32 -6.78 7.32
CA GLU A 68 -18.11 -7.57 6.37
C GLU A 68 -18.53 -6.75 5.13
N ASP A 69 -18.94 -5.50 5.33
CA ASP A 69 -19.41 -4.62 4.26
C ASP A 69 -18.23 -4.11 3.40
N GLN A 70 -18.30 -4.37 2.09
CA GLN A 70 -17.23 -4.00 1.16
C GLN A 70 -17.14 -2.48 0.91
N ASP A 71 -18.26 -1.76 1.01
CA ASP A 71 -18.29 -0.29 0.91
C ASP A 71 -17.59 0.34 2.12
N GLU A 72 -17.84 -0.22 3.31
CA GLU A 72 -17.15 0.17 4.55
C GLU A 72 -15.66 -0.14 4.53
N VAL A 73 -15.25 -1.31 3.97
CA VAL A 73 -13.83 -1.63 3.75
C VAL A 73 -13.15 -0.57 2.88
N ALA A 74 -13.78 -0.16 1.79
CA ALA A 74 -13.21 0.84 0.88
C ALA A 74 -13.11 2.22 1.54
N ASP A 75 -14.11 2.62 2.33
CA ASP A 75 -14.07 3.87 3.12
C ASP A 75 -12.98 3.83 4.19
N GLU A 76 -12.87 2.73 4.94
CA GLU A 76 -11.83 2.55 5.96
C GLU A 76 -10.44 2.61 5.34
N ALA A 77 -10.21 1.92 4.22
CA ALA A 77 -8.95 1.95 3.50
C ALA A 77 -8.58 3.39 3.07
N CYS A 78 -9.52 4.15 2.51
CA CYS A 78 -9.29 5.55 2.16
C CYS A 78 -8.92 6.39 3.39
N ARG A 79 -9.64 6.21 4.51
CA ARG A 79 -9.37 6.92 5.75
C ARG A 79 -7.99 6.59 6.33
N MET A 80 -7.64 5.32 6.40
CA MET A 80 -6.33 4.87 6.89
C MET A 80 -5.17 5.45 6.07
N ILE A 81 -5.31 5.54 4.74
CA ILE A 81 -4.32 6.15 3.86
C ILE A 81 -4.16 7.64 4.17
N VAL A 82 -5.27 8.38 4.27
CA VAL A 82 -5.27 9.81 4.60
C VAL A 82 -4.68 10.06 5.99
N ASP A 83 -5.12 9.32 7.00
CA ASP A 83 -4.64 9.46 8.38
C ASP A 83 -3.15 9.17 8.50
N LYS A 84 -2.67 8.13 7.80
CA LYS A 84 -1.24 7.81 7.77
C LYS A 84 -0.43 8.92 7.11
N GLN A 85 -0.92 9.48 6.00
CA GLN A 85 -0.28 10.60 5.34
C GLN A 85 -0.23 11.83 6.26
N SER A 86 -1.35 12.22 6.87
CA SER A 86 -1.40 13.33 7.82
C SER A 86 -0.51 13.12 9.04
N ARG A 87 -0.34 11.88 9.52
CA ARG A 87 0.65 11.57 10.56
C ARG A 87 2.08 11.75 10.08
N ASN A 88 2.41 11.32 8.87
CA ASN A 88 3.76 11.46 8.31
C ASN A 88 4.13 12.94 8.10
N GLU A 89 3.19 13.78 7.67
CA GLU A 89 3.38 15.22 7.46
C GLU A 89 3.66 16.00 8.76
N ARG A 90 3.25 15.43 9.91
CA ARG A 90 3.46 16.03 11.24
C ARG A 90 4.71 15.51 11.95
N ARG A 91 5.46 14.59 11.34
CA ARG A 91 6.70 14.05 11.92
C ARG A 91 7.89 14.93 11.58
N ASP A 92 8.90 14.87 12.43
CA ASP A 92 10.19 15.47 12.15
C ASP A 92 11.02 14.53 11.27
N TRP A 93 11.47 15.03 10.13
CA TRP A 93 12.29 14.30 9.14
C TRP A 93 13.65 14.99 8.98
N PRO A 94 14.74 14.23 8.81
CA PRO A 94 16.05 14.82 8.53
C PRO A 94 16.09 15.48 7.14
N ASP A 95 17.06 16.38 6.90
CA ASP A 95 17.25 16.98 5.57
C ASP A 95 17.67 15.93 4.55
N TRP A 96 16.77 15.61 3.62
CA TRP A 96 16.96 14.61 2.58
C TRP A 96 18.18 14.89 1.70
N ARG A 97 18.66 16.13 1.61
CA ARG A 97 19.86 16.50 0.84
C ARG A 97 21.15 15.97 1.45
N THR A 98 21.12 15.60 2.73
CA THR A 98 22.26 15.08 3.48
C THR A 98 22.19 13.56 3.68
N ALA A 99 21.06 12.94 3.30
CA ALA A 99 20.86 11.50 3.40
C ALA A 99 21.45 10.76 2.18
N ASP A 100 21.80 9.49 2.38
CA ASP A 100 22.16 8.59 1.27
C ASP A 100 20.91 8.35 0.40
N PRO A 101 20.94 8.72 -0.91
CA PRO A 101 19.79 8.58 -1.79
C PRO A 101 19.35 7.13 -2.03
N ASP A 102 20.22 6.15 -1.73
CA ASP A 102 19.94 4.72 -1.91
C ASP A 102 19.50 4.03 -0.60
N LYS A 103 19.20 4.81 0.44
CA LYS A 103 18.75 4.32 1.76
C LYS A 103 17.44 4.95 2.18
N ALA A 104 16.72 4.23 3.04
CA ALA A 104 15.51 4.76 3.65
C ALA A 104 15.83 5.96 4.54
N ILE A 105 15.06 7.03 4.37
CA ILE A 105 15.00 8.12 5.34
C ILE A 105 13.92 7.78 6.36
N GLU A 106 14.25 7.85 7.64
CA GLU A 106 13.31 7.63 8.73
C GLU A 106 13.05 8.93 9.51
N HIS A 107 11.84 9.05 10.05
CA HIS A 107 11.49 10.12 10.99
C HIS A 107 12.25 9.97 12.31
N ASP A 108 12.48 11.07 13.00
CA ASP A 108 13.06 11.05 14.33
C ASP A 108 12.10 10.36 15.31
N ARG A 109 12.61 9.36 16.03
CA ARG A 109 11.86 8.56 17.02
C ARG A 109 12.23 8.91 18.46
N SER A 110 13.13 9.86 18.69
CA SER A 110 13.63 10.19 20.03
C SER A 110 12.58 10.81 20.96
N ALA A 111 11.43 11.24 20.42
CA ALA A 111 10.30 11.78 21.16
C ALA A 111 9.08 10.82 21.30
N GLU A 112 9.19 9.58 20.79
CA GLU A 112 8.16 8.52 20.87
C GLU A 112 8.50 7.48 21.95
#